data_AF-A0A553QPI8-F1
#
_entry.id   AF-A0A553QPI8-F1
#
_cell.length_a   1.000
_cell.length_b   1.000
_cell.length_c   1.000
_cell.angle_alpha   90.00
_cell.angle_beta   90.00
_cell.angle_gamma   90.00
#
_symmetry.space_group_name_H-M   'P 1'
#
loop_
_entity.id
_entity.type
_entity.pdbx_description
1 polymer ?
#
loop_
_entity_poly.entity_id
_entity_poly.type
_entity_poly.pdbx_seq_one_letter_code
_entity_poly.pdbx_strand_id
1 'polypeptide(L)'
;MSMYQVKPVCSGEMLIDLPTCMYKLPNIHAQAASYGEHALQNGEVDPALKALEERQDEILRKLYDLKATVDGLAKTVTTPDADLDATTLTHSPAQSEPALQGTADLDALLGKDLGALRDIVINANPARPPLSLLVLHALLCQRYQVLSSVHVHSSVSVVPSPLLSCLGPRHTDGYARHRFQLGFTLIWKDGEFIFVKVKFS
;
A
#
# COMPACT_ATOMS: atom_id res chain seq x y z
N MET A 1 -15.60 -43.74 -20.20
CA MET A 1 -15.72 -42.44 -19.51
C MET A 1 -15.47 -41.35 -20.55
N SER A 2 -16.51 -40.61 -20.96
CA SER A 2 -16.42 -39.54 -21.95
C SER A 2 -16.42 -38.21 -21.20
N MET A 3 -15.31 -37.46 -21.27
CA MET A 3 -15.22 -36.13 -20.64
C MET A 3 -16.03 -35.12 -21.46
N TYR A 4 -16.62 -34.14 -20.76
CA TYR A 4 -17.41 -33.05 -21.34
C TYR A 4 -16.63 -32.32 -22.43
N GLN A 5 -16.94 -32.61 -23.70
CA GLN A 5 -16.41 -31.86 -24.83
C GLN A 5 -17.31 -30.64 -25.07
N VAL A 6 -16.80 -29.45 -24.74
CA VAL A 6 -17.48 -28.19 -25.01
C VAL A 6 -17.33 -27.86 -26.49
N LYS A 7 -18.44 -27.47 -27.14
CA LYS A 7 -18.43 -27.10 -28.55
C LYS A 7 -17.61 -25.81 -28.74
N PRO A 8 -16.69 -25.75 -29.72
CA PRO A 8 -15.95 -24.54 -30.00
C PRO A 8 -16.91 -23.41 -30.41
N VAL A 9 -16.71 -22.23 -29.82
CA VAL A 9 -17.60 -21.07 -29.96
C VAL A 9 -17.59 -20.49 -31.37
N CYS A 10 -16.55 -20.78 -32.17
CA CYS A 10 -16.44 -20.34 -33.55
C CYS A 10 -16.36 -21.57 -34.47
N SER A 11 -17.41 -21.81 -35.24
CA SER A 11 -17.43 -22.80 -36.31
C SER A 11 -17.13 -22.10 -37.63
N GLY A 12 -16.06 -22.49 -38.33
CA GLY A 12 -15.85 -22.30 -39.78
C GLY A 12 -15.83 -20.86 -40.33
N GLU A 13 -14.64 -20.42 -40.76
CA GLU A 13 -14.37 -19.30 -41.68
C GLU A 13 -15.19 -18.01 -41.47
N MET A 14 -14.88 -17.29 -40.39
CA MET A 14 -15.26 -15.88 -40.26
C MET A 14 -14.30 -15.04 -41.11
N LEU A 15 -14.77 -14.51 -42.25
CA LEU A 15 -14.06 -13.48 -43.02
C LEU A 15 -14.09 -12.17 -42.21
N ILE A 16 -13.09 -12.00 -41.35
CA ILE A 16 -12.86 -10.75 -40.63
C ILE A 16 -12.16 -9.80 -41.60
N ASP A 17 -12.82 -8.70 -41.96
CA ASP A 17 -12.15 -7.59 -42.65
C ASP A 17 -11.37 -6.79 -41.60
N LEU A 18 -10.08 -7.11 -41.44
CA LEU A 18 -9.22 -6.42 -40.49
C LEU A 18 -8.73 -5.11 -41.11
N PRO A 19 -8.88 -3.96 -40.41
CA PRO A 19 -8.33 -2.70 -40.88
C PRO A 19 -6.80 -2.79 -41.02
N THR A 20 -6.28 -2.39 -42.18
CA THR A 20 -4.87 -2.51 -42.58
C THR A 20 -3.88 -1.68 -41.74
N CYS A 21 -4.38 -0.91 -40.76
CA CYS A 21 -3.57 0.02 -39.96
C CYS A 21 -3.24 -0.45 -38.54
N MET A 22 -3.62 -1.66 -38.13
CA MET A 22 -3.19 -2.19 -36.82
C MET A 22 -1.79 -2.80 -36.85
N TYR A 23 -0.99 -2.51 -35.82
CA TYR A 23 0.32 -3.10 -35.58
C TYR A 23 0.22 -4.63 -35.53
N LYS A 24 1.01 -5.33 -36.36
CA LYS A 24 1.16 -6.78 -36.28
C LYS A 24 2.04 -7.14 -35.07
N LEU A 25 1.46 -7.84 -34.10
CA LEU A 25 2.21 -8.49 -33.03
C LEU A 25 2.72 -9.86 -33.51
N PRO A 26 3.98 -10.22 -33.21
CA PRO A 26 4.50 -11.56 -33.49
C PRO A 26 3.67 -12.64 -32.78
N ASN A 27 3.42 -13.74 -33.49
CA ASN A 27 2.69 -14.87 -32.93
C ASN A 27 3.60 -15.67 -31.97
N ILE A 28 3.42 -15.46 -30.67
CA ILE A 28 4.16 -16.15 -29.60
C ILE A 28 3.81 -17.64 -29.45
N HIS A 29 2.74 -18.11 -30.10
CA HIS A 29 2.29 -19.51 -30.04
C HIS A 29 2.82 -20.37 -31.19
N ALA A 30 3.40 -19.77 -32.24
CA ALA A 30 4.03 -20.49 -33.34
C ALA A 30 5.48 -20.90 -33.03
N GLN A 31 6.05 -20.42 -31.93
CA GLN A 31 7.48 -20.55 -31.61
C GLN A 31 7.79 -21.74 -30.68
N ALA A 32 6.98 -22.80 -30.73
CA ALA A 32 7.29 -24.06 -30.06
C ALA A 32 8.18 -25.00 -30.91
N ALA A 33 8.62 -24.58 -32.10
CA ALA A 33 9.42 -25.39 -33.02
C ALA A 33 10.71 -24.72 -33.54
N SER A 34 11.25 -23.72 -32.83
CA SER A 34 12.58 -23.17 -33.13
C SER A 34 13.37 -22.98 -31.83
N TYR A 35 13.88 -24.11 -31.33
CA TYR A 35 15.03 -24.12 -30.44
C TYR A 35 16.30 -24.14 -31.31
N GLY A 36 17.21 -23.18 -31.08
CA GLY A 36 18.51 -23.06 -31.75
C GLY A 36 18.40 -22.34 -33.10
N GLU A 37 19.24 -21.38 -33.48
CA GLU A 37 20.57 -20.97 -33.07
C GLU A 37 20.71 -19.54 -33.59
N HIS A 38 20.79 -18.48 -32.77
CA HIS A 38 21.29 -17.16 -33.23
C HIS A 38 21.59 -16.15 -32.09
N ALA A 39 21.82 -16.61 -30.85
CA ALA A 39 22.22 -15.72 -29.76
C ALA A 39 23.43 -16.24 -28.93
N LEU A 40 24.18 -17.22 -29.43
CA LEU A 40 25.43 -17.70 -28.80
C LEU A 40 26.65 -17.47 -29.69
N GLN A 41 26.77 -16.28 -30.27
CA GLN A 41 27.93 -15.91 -31.08
C GLN A 41 28.44 -14.52 -30.71
N ASN A 42 28.90 -14.39 -29.47
CA ASN A 42 30.07 -13.62 -29.02
C ASN A 42 30.03 -13.55 -27.49
N GLY A 43 30.94 -14.29 -26.84
CA GLY A 43 31.11 -14.33 -25.40
C GLY A 43 31.76 -13.07 -24.83
N GLU A 44 31.20 -11.91 -25.12
CA GLU A 44 31.58 -10.65 -24.50
C GLU A 44 30.33 -10.11 -23.78
N VAL A 45 30.31 -10.28 -22.46
CA VAL A 45 29.27 -9.72 -21.60
C VAL A 45 29.36 -8.20 -21.74
N ASP A 46 28.25 -7.56 -22.11
CA ASP A 46 28.16 -6.11 -22.25
C ASP A 46 28.81 -5.43 -21.01
N PRO A 47 29.80 -4.53 -21.19
CA PRO A 47 30.47 -3.87 -20.07
C PRO A 47 29.49 -3.14 -19.15
N ALA A 48 28.33 -2.69 -19.66
CA ALA A 48 27.29 -2.12 -18.83
C ALA A 48 26.63 -3.15 -17.89
N LEU A 49 26.49 -4.39 -18.35
CA LEU A 49 25.94 -5.49 -17.56
C LEU A 49 26.90 -5.89 -16.43
N LYS A 50 28.20 -5.94 -16.72
CA LYS A 50 29.24 -6.22 -15.72
C LYS A 50 29.35 -5.10 -14.66
N ALA A 51 29.31 -3.85 -15.09
CA ALA A 51 29.29 -2.71 -14.16
C ALA A 51 28.04 -2.71 -13.27
N LEU A 52 26.91 -3.20 -13.80
CA LEU A 52 25.67 -3.37 -13.03
C LEU A 52 25.81 -4.49 -11.99
N GLU A 53 26.39 -5.63 -12.36
CA GLU A 53 26.67 -6.75 -11.45
C GLU A 53 27.61 -6.31 -10.31
N GLU A 54 28.73 -5.67 -10.63
CA GLU A 54 29.69 -5.17 -9.63
C GLU A 54 29.02 -4.18 -8.64
N ARG A 55 28.14 -3.30 -9.15
CA ARG A 55 27.36 -2.39 -8.31
C ARG A 55 26.38 -3.12 -7.40
N GLN A 56 25.71 -4.16 -7.90
CA GLN A 56 24.77 -4.95 -7.11
C GLN A 56 25.50 -5.69 -5.97
N ASP A 57 26.68 -6.25 -6.25
CA ASP A 57 27.52 -6.91 -5.25
C ASP A 57 28.05 -5.93 -4.19
N GLU A 58 28.43 -4.72 -4.60
CA GLU A 58 28.84 -3.67 -3.66
C GLU A 58 27.69 -3.27 -2.73
N ILE A 59 26.47 -3.11 -3.26
CA ILE A 59 25.28 -2.80 -2.46
C ILE A 59 24.98 -3.92 -1.47
N LEU A 60 24.99 -5.18 -1.93
CA LEU A 60 24.74 -6.33 -1.06
C LEU A 60 25.72 -6.39 0.10
N ARG A 61 27.02 -6.20 -0.16
CA ARG A 61 28.05 -6.15 0.87
C ARG A 61 27.80 -5.03 1.89
N LYS A 62 27.49 -3.82 1.43
CA LYS A 62 27.15 -2.69 2.33
C LYS A 62 25.93 -3.00 3.21
N LEU A 63 24.92 -3.68 2.67
CA LEU A 63 23.74 -4.08 3.43
C LEU A 63 24.07 -5.15 4.49
N TYR A 64 24.95 -6.10 4.19
CA TYR A 64 25.41 -7.09 5.17
C TYR A 64 26.21 -6.44 6.30
N ASP A 65 27.12 -5.52 5.99
CA ASP A 65 27.89 -4.79 7.00
C ASP A 65 26.98 -3.92 7.88
N LEU A 66 26.02 -3.23 7.27
CA LEU A 66 25.05 -2.42 8.01
C LEU A 66 24.17 -3.30 8.92
N LYS A 67 23.72 -4.45 8.44
CA LYS A 67 22.99 -5.41 9.28
C LYS A 67 23.83 -5.86 10.48
N ALA A 68 25.10 -6.20 10.26
CA ALA A 68 26.00 -6.62 11.34
C ALA A 68 26.21 -5.51 12.39
N THR A 69 26.33 -4.25 11.96
CA THR A 69 26.45 -3.11 12.88
C THR A 69 25.16 -2.86 13.65
N VAL A 70 23.99 -2.97 13.02
CA VAL A 70 22.68 -2.88 13.69
C VAL A 70 22.47 -4.01 14.69
N ASP A 71 22.80 -5.25 14.33
CA ASP A 71 22.71 -6.40 15.24
C ASP A 71 23.68 -6.26 16.42
N GLY A 72 24.88 -5.73 16.19
CA GLY A 72 25.84 -5.39 17.24
C GLY A 72 25.32 -4.30 18.18
N LEU A 73 24.71 -3.25 17.62
CA LEU A 73 24.13 -2.15 18.39
C LEU A 73 22.90 -2.60 19.19
N ALA A 74 22.04 -3.46 18.62
CA ALA A 74 20.89 -4.02 19.34
C ALA A 74 21.34 -4.80 20.59
N LYS A 75 22.45 -5.54 20.48
CA LYS A 75 23.03 -6.27 21.62
C LYS A 75 23.62 -5.36 22.69
N THR A 76 24.15 -4.18 22.32
CA THR A 76 24.70 -3.23 23.31
C THR A 76 23.65 -2.31 23.92
N VAL A 77 22.55 -2.03 23.21
CA VAL A 77 21.41 -1.26 23.74
C VAL A 77 20.55 -2.09 24.70
N THR A 78 20.56 -3.42 24.58
CA THR A 78 19.90 -4.32 25.53
C THR A 78 20.78 -4.56 26.76
N THR A 79 21.05 -3.50 27.53
CA THR A 79 21.51 -3.67 28.92
C THR A 79 20.29 -4.01 29.78
N PRO A 80 20.31 -5.12 30.54
CA PRO A 80 19.21 -5.49 31.42
C PRO A 80 19.42 -4.77 32.74
N ASP A 81 18.64 -3.74 33.00
CA ASP A 81 18.40 -3.28 34.37
C ASP A 81 16.91 -2.98 34.54
N ALA A 82 16.39 -3.45 35.67
CA ALA A 82 15.02 -3.35 36.18
C ALA A 82 13.93 -4.25 35.54
N ASP A 83 13.78 -5.43 36.14
CA ASP A 83 12.53 -5.98 36.70
C ASP A 83 11.20 -5.55 36.06
N LEU A 84 10.55 -6.46 35.31
CA LEU A 84 9.10 -6.49 35.28
C LEU A 84 8.55 -7.90 35.02
N ASP A 85 7.73 -8.31 35.98
CA ASP A 85 7.15 -9.62 36.26
C ASP A 85 6.58 -10.35 35.02
N ALA A 86 7.05 -11.58 34.83
CA ALA A 86 6.53 -12.52 33.86
C ALA A 86 5.37 -13.32 34.48
N THR A 87 4.13 -12.88 34.29
CA THR A 87 2.97 -13.77 34.46
C THR A 87 2.53 -14.33 33.11
N THR A 88 3.03 -15.51 32.82
CA THR A 88 2.48 -16.46 31.86
C THR A 88 1.05 -16.83 32.24
N LEU A 89 0.08 -16.54 31.38
CA LEU A 89 -1.17 -17.29 31.30
C LEU A 89 -1.41 -17.72 29.86
N THR A 90 -0.98 -18.96 29.62
CA THR A 90 -1.47 -19.85 28.56
C THR A 90 -3.00 -19.87 28.51
N HIS A 91 -3.58 -19.57 27.34
CA HIS A 91 -4.87 -20.15 26.96
C HIS A 91 -4.88 -20.49 25.46
N SER A 92 -5.32 -21.73 25.20
CA SER A 92 -5.34 -22.50 23.94
C SER A 92 -6.12 -21.86 22.78
N PRO A 93 -5.91 -22.36 21.53
CA PRO A 93 -6.42 -21.73 20.33
C PRO A 93 -7.87 -22.14 20.08
N ALA A 94 -8.77 -21.16 20.06
CA ALA A 94 -10.08 -21.29 19.44
C ALA A 94 -10.22 -20.15 18.44
N GLN A 95 -10.67 -20.53 17.26
CA GLN A 95 -10.82 -19.73 16.06
C GLN A 95 -11.61 -18.45 16.34
N SER A 96 -10.99 -17.30 16.09
CA SER A 96 -11.70 -16.05 15.87
C SER A 96 -10.78 -15.14 15.06
N GLU A 97 -11.28 -14.74 13.89
CA GLU A 97 -10.85 -13.69 12.98
C GLU A 97 -9.78 -12.72 13.55
N PRO A 98 -8.73 -12.34 12.79
CA PRO A 98 -7.73 -11.41 13.28
C PRO A 98 -8.37 -10.02 13.41
N ALA A 99 -8.89 -9.73 14.59
CA ALA A 99 -9.19 -8.37 14.99
C ALA A 99 -7.84 -7.67 15.17
N LEU A 100 -7.46 -6.86 14.17
CA LEU A 100 -6.32 -5.94 14.22
C LEU A 100 -6.50 -5.02 15.43
N GLN A 101 -5.86 -5.37 16.54
CA GLN A 101 -5.93 -4.64 17.80
C GLN A 101 -4.65 -3.81 17.98
N GLY A 102 -4.77 -2.50 17.69
CA GLY A 102 -3.87 -1.49 18.23
C GLY A 102 -2.65 -1.12 17.39
N THR A 103 -1.89 -0.17 17.94
CA THR A 103 -0.74 0.52 17.33
C THR A 103 0.31 -0.42 16.75
N ALA A 104 0.52 -1.58 17.37
CA ALA A 104 1.50 -2.57 16.95
C ALA A 104 1.21 -3.15 15.54
N ASP A 105 -0.07 -3.30 15.18
CA ASP A 105 -0.46 -3.74 13.84
C ASP A 105 -0.23 -2.63 12.80
N LEU A 106 -0.57 -1.40 13.19
CA LEU A 106 -0.33 -0.21 12.39
C LEU A 106 1.19 -0.01 12.16
N ASP A 107 2.02 -0.26 13.15
CA ASP A 107 3.49 -0.21 13.05
C ASP A 107 4.05 -1.32 12.16
N ALA A 108 3.43 -2.49 12.17
CA ALA A 108 3.79 -3.58 11.26
C ALA A 108 3.43 -3.25 9.79
N LEU A 109 2.31 -2.54 9.58
CA LEU A 109 1.75 -2.27 8.25
C LEU A 109 2.34 -1.01 7.59
N LEU A 110 2.62 0.03 8.38
CA LEU A 110 3.11 1.33 7.89
C LEU A 110 4.57 1.61 8.28
N GLY A 111 5.18 0.77 9.14
CA GLY A 111 6.54 0.94 9.65
C GLY A 111 6.58 1.57 11.04
N LYS A 112 7.67 1.32 11.77
CA LYS A 112 7.89 1.86 13.13
C LYS A 112 8.26 3.35 13.08
N ASP A 113 7.26 4.19 12.93
CA ASP A 113 7.40 5.62 13.19
C ASP A 113 7.23 5.81 14.70
N LEU A 114 8.33 6.11 15.38
CA LEU A 114 8.46 6.20 16.85
C LEU A 114 7.57 7.30 17.46
N GLY A 115 6.27 7.04 17.60
CA GLY A 115 5.34 7.89 18.34
C GLY A 115 4.80 9.12 17.61
N ALA A 116 5.01 9.24 16.30
CA ALA A 116 4.43 10.30 15.49
C ALA A 116 3.01 9.92 15.02
N LEU A 117 2.06 10.83 15.17
CA LEU A 117 0.70 10.69 14.63
C LEU A 117 0.79 10.55 13.10
N ARG A 118 0.22 9.48 12.54
CA ARG A 118 0.18 9.30 11.08
C ARG A 118 -1.00 10.04 10.48
N ASP A 119 -0.73 10.99 9.61
CA ASP A 119 -1.75 11.92 9.11
C ASP A 119 -2.20 11.54 7.69
N ILE A 120 -3.51 11.41 7.50
CA ILE A 120 -4.16 11.12 6.23
C ILE A 120 -4.90 12.38 5.81
N VAL A 121 -4.43 13.02 4.74
CA VAL A 121 -5.06 14.21 4.17
C VAL A 121 -5.75 13.86 2.87
N ILE A 122 -7.05 14.13 2.80
CA ILE A 122 -7.89 13.76 1.66
C ILE A 122 -8.55 15.00 1.09
N ASN A 123 -8.33 15.25 -0.20
CA ASN A 123 -9.07 16.28 -0.93
C ASN A 123 -10.24 15.63 -1.66
N ALA A 124 -11.43 16.18 -1.47
CA ALA A 124 -12.66 15.70 -2.09
C ALA A 124 -13.52 16.86 -2.59
N ASN A 125 -14.27 16.60 -3.66
CA ASN A 125 -15.21 17.57 -4.20
C ASN A 125 -16.56 17.48 -3.48
N PRO A 126 -17.10 18.58 -2.90
CA PRO A 126 -18.41 18.55 -2.21
C PRO A 126 -19.59 18.24 -3.14
N ALA A 127 -19.47 18.48 -4.46
CA ALA A 127 -20.49 18.12 -5.42
C ALA A 127 -20.57 16.59 -5.66
N ARG A 128 -19.49 15.87 -5.35
CA ARG A 128 -19.40 14.40 -5.46
C ARG A 128 -18.76 13.82 -4.18
N PRO A 129 -19.48 13.83 -3.05
CA PRO A 129 -18.91 13.42 -1.78
C PRO A 129 -18.56 11.91 -1.79
N PRO A 130 -17.35 11.52 -1.38
CA PRO A 130 -16.91 10.13 -1.40
C PRO A 130 -17.53 9.34 -0.24
N LEU A 131 -18.72 8.80 -0.45
CA LEU A 131 -19.45 8.05 0.60
C LEU A 131 -18.69 6.83 1.10
N SER A 132 -17.97 6.12 0.22
CA SER A 132 -17.15 4.97 0.59
C SER A 132 -16.07 5.32 1.62
N LEU A 133 -15.51 6.53 1.52
CA LEU A 133 -14.49 7.02 2.42
C LEU A 133 -15.07 7.40 3.79
N LEU A 134 -16.30 7.91 3.84
CA LEU A 134 -17.01 8.16 5.10
C LEU A 134 -17.30 6.86 5.85
N VAL A 135 -17.68 5.80 5.12
CA VAL A 135 -17.84 4.46 5.70
C VAL A 135 -16.49 3.94 6.21
N LEU A 136 -15.43 4.09 5.43
CA LEU A 136 -14.09 3.67 5.84
C LEU A 136 -13.62 4.43 7.08
N HIS A 137 -13.89 5.72 7.17
CA HIS A 137 -13.61 6.53 8.36
C HIS A 137 -14.34 5.99 9.59
N ALA A 138 -15.61 5.64 9.49
CA ALA A 138 -16.37 5.05 10.58
C ALA A 138 -15.77 3.70 11.03
N LEU A 139 -15.31 2.87 10.09
CA LEU A 139 -14.62 1.60 10.38
C LEU A 139 -13.25 1.84 11.04
N LEU A 140 -12.50 2.85 10.59
CA LEU A 140 -11.23 3.23 11.21
C LEU A 140 -11.42 3.71 12.65
N CYS A 141 -12.48 4.47 12.93
CA CYS A 141 -12.81 4.94 14.28
C CYS A 141 -13.19 3.79 15.24
N GLN A 142 -13.64 2.64 14.73
CA GLN A 142 -13.93 1.47 15.57
C GLN A 142 -12.66 0.74 16.01
N ARG A 143 -11.57 0.85 15.23
CA ARG A 143 -10.32 0.10 15.47
C ARG A 143 -9.20 0.96 16.04
N TYR A 144 -9.18 2.25 15.71
CA TYR A 144 -8.09 3.17 16.04
C TYR A 144 -8.63 4.45 16.68
N GLN A 145 -7.78 5.10 17.48
CA GLN A 145 -8.07 6.45 17.95
C GLN A 145 -7.76 7.44 16.83
N VAL A 146 -8.80 7.87 16.11
CA VAL A 146 -8.70 8.75 14.94
C VAL A 146 -9.02 10.20 15.33
N LEU A 147 -8.07 11.12 15.08
CA LEU A 147 -8.29 12.55 15.15
C LEU A 147 -8.88 13.05 13.83
N SER A 148 -10.15 13.43 13.83
CA SER A 148 -10.87 13.80 12.61
C SER A 148 -11.00 15.31 12.45
N SER A 149 -10.68 15.84 11.27
CA SER A 149 -10.81 17.26 10.95
C SER A 149 -11.40 17.47 9.55
N VAL A 150 -12.19 18.54 9.40
CA VAL A 150 -12.81 18.93 8.12
C VAL A 150 -12.47 20.39 7.83
N HIS A 151 -11.90 20.63 6.66
CA HIS A 151 -11.55 21.96 6.16
C HIS A 151 -12.24 22.24 4.82
N VAL A 152 -12.39 23.52 4.49
CA VAL A 152 -12.90 23.99 3.20
C VAL A 152 -11.79 24.79 2.53
N HIS A 153 -11.43 24.41 1.31
CA HIS A 153 -10.45 25.11 0.50
C HIS A 153 -11.10 26.31 -0.20
N SER A 154 -10.32 27.36 -0.45
CA SER A 154 -10.80 28.62 -1.06
C SER A 154 -11.42 28.46 -2.46
N SER A 155 -11.13 27.35 -3.15
CA SER A 155 -11.74 27.02 -4.44
C SER A 155 -13.23 26.69 -4.36
N VAL A 156 -13.75 26.42 -3.15
CA VAL A 156 -15.16 26.09 -2.93
C VAL A 156 -15.80 27.22 -2.13
N SER A 157 -16.85 27.83 -2.67
CA SER A 157 -17.57 28.92 -2.02
C SER A 157 -18.60 28.46 -1.00
N VAL A 158 -19.29 27.35 -1.28
CA VAL A 158 -20.39 26.84 -0.44
C VAL A 158 -20.25 25.33 -0.26
N VAL A 159 -20.22 24.89 1.00
CA VAL A 159 -20.29 23.48 1.38
C VAL A 159 -21.53 23.26 2.24
N PRO A 160 -22.42 22.31 1.90
CA PRO A 160 -23.57 21.95 2.72
C PRO A 160 -23.18 21.60 4.16
N SER A 161 -23.97 22.06 5.14
CA SER A 161 -23.74 21.78 6.57
C SER A 161 -23.52 20.29 6.91
N PRO A 162 -24.25 19.33 6.31
CA PRO A 162 -24.01 17.90 6.57
C PRO A 162 -22.59 17.45 6.21
N LEU A 163 -21.98 18.06 5.20
CA LEU A 163 -20.61 17.75 4.77
C LEU A 163 -19.56 18.41 5.67
N LEU A 164 -19.92 19.49 6.37
CA LEU A 164 -19.04 20.12 7.38
C LEU A 164 -18.97 19.34 8.69
N SER A 165 -19.96 18.48 8.95
CA SER A 165 -20.07 17.61 10.14
C SER A 165 -20.01 16.12 9.79
N CYS A 166 -19.57 15.75 8.59
CA CYS A 166 -19.63 14.38 8.09
C CYS A 166 -18.72 13.39 8.84
N LEU A 167 -17.67 13.89 9.51
CA LEU A 167 -16.74 13.07 10.31
C LEU A 167 -17.08 13.08 11.81
N GLY A 168 -18.24 13.62 12.18
CA GLY A 168 -18.68 13.72 13.58
C GLY A 168 -18.32 15.06 14.24
N PRO A 169 -18.45 15.14 15.59
CA PRO A 169 -18.20 16.37 16.33
C PRO A 169 -16.73 16.80 16.18
N ARG A 170 -16.51 18.10 15.93
CA ARG A 170 -15.17 18.65 15.83
C ARG A 170 -14.46 18.52 17.17
N HIS A 171 -13.27 17.92 17.15
CA HIS A 171 -12.39 17.95 18.30
C HIS A 171 -11.90 19.38 18.49
N THR A 172 -12.24 19.98 19.63
CA THR A 172 -11.77 21.32 20.00
C THR A 172 -10.26 21.32 20.25
N ASP A 173 -9.57 22.36 19.78
CA ASP A 173 -8.14 22.56 19.94
C ASP A 173 -7.73 22.45 21.41
N GLY A 174 -7.01 21.38 21.76
CA GLY A 174 -6.62 21.08 23.14
C GLY A 174 -6.34 19.61 23.43
N TYR A 175 -6.75 18.70 22.54
CA TYR A 175 -6.38 17.30 22.69
C TYR A 175 -4.92 17.07 22.33
N ALA A 176 -4.21 16.36 23.21
CA ALA A 176 -2.82 16.04 23.02
C ALA A 176 -2.67 15.01 21.88
N ARG A 177 -2.09 15.45 20.74
CA ARG A 177 -1.98 14.67 19.50
C ARG A 177 -1.35 13.29 19.69
N HIS A 178 -0.48 13.12 20.68
CA HIS A 178 0.16 11.87 21.05
C HIS A 178 -0.80 10.78 21.54
N ARG A 179 -2.05 11.12 21.87
CA ARG A 179 -3.07 10.13 22.26
C ARG A 179 -3.74 9.46 21.06
N PHE A 180 -3.73 10.12 19.91
CA PHE A 180 -4.33 9.58 18.70
C PHE A 180 -3.30 8.76 17.92
N GLN A 181 -3.81 7.76 17.20
CA GLN A 181 -3.00 6.84 16.39
C GLN A 181 -3.00 7.27 14.93
N LEU A 182 -4.12 7.85 14.46
CA LEU A 182 -4.30 8.34 13.10
C LEU A 182 -4.87 9.76 13.11
N GLY A 183 -4.33 10.62 12.25
CA GLY A 183 -4.95 11.87 11.83
C GLY A 183 -5.75 11.63 10.55
N PHE A 184 -6.98 12.13 10.50
CA PHE A 184 -7.85 12.02 9.34
C PHE A 184 -8.40 13.40 9.01
N THR A 185 -7.86 13.99 7.95
CA THR A 185 -8.15 15.36 7.54
C THR A 185 -8.84 15.35 6.18
N LEU A 186 -10.11 15.78 6.13
CA LEU A 186 -10.87 15.94 4.89
C LEU A 186 -10.91 17.41 4.47
N ILE A 187 -10.47 17.70 3.26
CA ILE A 187 -10.47 19.04 2.68
C ILE A 187 -11.44 19.06 1.50
N TRP A 188 -12.52 19.83 1.65
CA TRP A 188 -13.43 20.11 0.55
C TRP A 188 -12.78 21.07 -0.44
N LYS A 189 -12.44 20.58 -1.62
CA LYS A 189 -11.72 21.31 -2.68
C LYS A 189 -12.37 21.03 -4.02
N ASP A 190 -12.37 22.01 -4.91
CA ASP A 190 -12.89 21.85 -6.25
C ASP A 190 -11.86 21.17 -7.15
N GLY A 191 -12.30 20.17 -7.91
CA GLY A 191 -11.44 19.29 -8.70
C GLY A 191 -12.16 18.03 -9.19
N GLU A 192 -11.67 17.44 -10.28
CA GLU A 192 -12.33 16.29 -10.93
C GLU A 192 -12.10 14.95 -10.20
N PHE A 193 -11.01 14.84 -9.42
CA PHE A 193 -10.59 13.58 -8.80
C PHE A 193 -10.38 13.72 -7.29
N ILE A 194 -10.71 12.65 -6.57
CA ILE A 194 -10.36 12.51 -5.15
C ILE A 194 -8.86 12.29 -5.07
N PHE A 195 -8.18 13.07 -4.23
CA PHE A 195 -6.74 12.93 -4.01
C PHE A 195 -6.46 12.60 -2.55
N VAL A 196 -5.96 11.40 -2.30
CA VAL A 196 -5.54 10.93 -0.98
C VAL A 196 -4.04 11.09 -0.84
N LYS A 197 -3.60 11.81 0.18
CA LYS A 197 -2.20 11.96 0.55
C LYS A 197 -2.01 11.43 1.96
N VAL A 198 -1.27 10.34 2.09
CA VAL A 198 -0.83 9.85 3.39
C VAL A 198 0.52 10.46 3.70
N LYS A 199 0.65 11.08 4.87
CA LYS A 199 1.90 11.65 5.36
C LYS A 199 2.29 10.96 6.67
N PHE A 200 3.41 10.27 6.63
CA PHE A 200 4.11 9.78 7.81
C PHE A 200 5.04 10.92 8.26
N SER A 201 4.95 11.31 9.53
CA SER A 201 5.73 12.43 10.09
C SER A 201 6.89 11.93 10.93
#